data_AF-A0A9E1III6-F1
#
_entry.id   AF-A0A9E1III6-F1
#
_cell.length_a   1.000
_cell.length_b   1.000
_cell.length_c   1.000
_cell.angle_alpha   90.00
_cell.angle_beta   90.00
_cell.angle_gamma   90.00
#
_symmetry.space_group_name_H-M   'P 1'
#
loop_
_entity.id
_entity.type
_entity.pdbx_description
1 polymer ?
#
loop_
_entity_poly.entity_id
_entity_poly.type
_entity_poly.pdbx_seq_one_letter_code
_entity_poly.pdbx_strand_id
1 'polypeptide(L)'
;MLVFLMFFVGCFPSQERLVDKTPISTDASDADADADTDADADADTDADTDSDTDADTDADTDSDTNADADTDTDVDTGTPCTNVFYLDLDSDGYGDPSSSITDCTAPSAYVVPAGDCNDMDAAVYPGAPELCDNQQNDCLTNWTSSNEEQVVTLITSSGSSDVTGLFATATASNPANLTMTSEGTVLFCDGTYYMNLTIDTAGSYVISSLNGADQTILSGGSRGAIAELGGGAEVEISHLTLTEGTGVEVGNYAYGGAVYVYGADLLVSDAVFESNEAYNGGAIYADSGSLTISESQFIGNNATWGGAVLPNSDFDITDCYFYENTAHGGGALFVGGNGVLQSSNVELNEAEDRGAGIYVDWYANMVIDGSFIGLNGWESPDVSGGGIYSEGNL
;
A
#
# COMPACT_ATOMS: atom_id res chain seq x y z
N MET A 1 6.97 -35.18 -33.64
CA MET A 1 6.53 -33.84 -34.07
C MET A 1 5.03 -33.78 -33.87
N LEU A 2 4.62 -33.38 -32.67
CA LEU A 2 3.25 -33.00 -32.35
C LEU A 2 3.40 -31.72 -31.52
N VAL A 3 3.04 -30.59 -32.11
CA VAL A 3 3.08 -29.28 -31.47
C VAL A 3 1.81 -29.20 -30.63
N PHE A 4 1.97 -29.18 -29.30
CA PHE A 4 0.88 -28.89 -28.38
C PHE A 4 0.72 -27.36 -28.37
N LEU A 5 -0.39 -26.88 -28.92
CA LEU A 5 -0.75 -25.47 -28.88
C LEU A 5 -1.45 -25.23 -27.54
N MET A 6 -0.70 -24.72 -26.56
CA MET A 6 -1.22 -24.27 -25.28
C MET A 6 -2.10 -23.04 -25.53
N PHE A 7 -3.41 -23.20 -25.36
CA PHE A 7 -4.30 -22.04 -25.18
C PHE A 7 -4.13 -21.59 -23.74
N PHE A 8 -3.36 -20.52 -23.53
CA PHE A 8 -3.57 -19.68 -22.36
C PHE A 8 -5.00 -19.14 -22.47
N VAL A 9 -5.91 -19.68 -21.67
CA VAL A 9 -7.10 -18.92 -21.29
C VAL A 9 -6.58 -17.91 -20.29
N GLY A 10 -6.17 -16.76 -20.81
CA GLY A 10 -5.91 -15.59 -19.98
C GLY A 10 -7.17 -15.30 -19.19
N CYS A 11 -7.03 -15.27 -17.87
CA CYS A 11 -7.97 -14.60 -17.00
C CYS A 11 -8.02 -13.15 -17.47
N PHE A 12 -9.15 -12.72 -18.04
CA PHE A 12 -9.37 -11.33 -18.43
C PHE A 12 -9.70 -10.54 -17.15
N PRO A 13 -8.94 -9.50 -16.78
CA PRO A 13 -9.48 -8.47 -15.92
C PRO A 13 -10.38 -7.56 -16.78
N SER A 14 -11.46 -7.07 -16.19
CA SER A 14 -12.46 -6.14 -16.73
C SER A 14 -13.47 -6.69 -17.78
N GLN A 15 -14.74 -6.77 -17.38
CA GLN A 15 -15.85 -6.49 -18.28
C GLN A 15 -16.74 -5.43 -17.65
N GLU A 16 -16.61 -4.20 -18.18
CA GLU A 16 -17.63 -3.17 -18.12
C GLU A 16 -18.98 -3.76 -18.54
N ARG A 17 -19.98 -3.65 -17.64
CA ARG A 17 -21.37 -3.93 -18.01
C ARG A 17 -21.93 -2.73 -18.77
N LEU A 18 -21.72 -2.71 -20.09
CA LEU A 18 -22.51 -1.90 -21.02
C LEU A 18 -23.94 -2.44 -21.07
N VAL A 19 -24.89 -1.74 -20.45
CA VAL A 19 -26.31 -1.78 -20.85
C VAL A 19 -26.79 -0.36 -21.12
N ASP A 20 -26.71 -0.02 -22.40
CA ASP A 20 -27.68 0.70 -23.23
C ASP A 20 -28.45 1.89 -22.63
N LYS A 21 -28.10 3.08 -23.14
CA LYS A 21 -28.92 4.30 -23.07
C LYS A 21 -29.89 4.30 -24.25
N THR A 22 -31.19 4.46 -23.97
CA THR A 22 -32.14 5.46 -24.56
C THR A 22 -33.61 5.00 -24.44
N PRO A 23 -34.63 5.88 -24.59
CA PRO A 23 -35.02 6.95 -23.68
C PRO A 23 -36.48 6.78 -23.21
N ILE A 24 -36.84 7.25 -22.01
CA ILE A 24 -38.26 7.46 -21.64
C ILE A 24 -38.48 8.95 -21.43
N SER A 25 -39.14 9.56 -22.40
CA SER A 25 -39.84 10.84 -22.30
C SER A 25 -41.33 10.54 -22.40
N THR A 26 -42.10 11.00 -21.41
CA THR A 26 -43.38 11.72 -21.60
C THR A 26 -43.72 12.45 -20.29
N ASP A 27 -43.37 13.73 -20.25
CA ASP A 27 -44.27 14.88 -20.03
C ASP A 27 -45.29 14.83 -18.86
N ALA A 28 -45.10 15.73 -17.88
CA ALA A 28 -46.09 16.79 -17.58
C ALA A 28 -45.64 17.76 -16.45
N SER A 29 -45.85 19.06 -16.73
CA SER A 29 -45.87 20.27 -15.86
C SER A 29 -44.54 20.70 -15.25
N ASP A 30 -43.85 21.73 -15.76
CA ASP A 30 -44.23 23.15 -15.93
C ASP A 30 -44.59 23.85 -14.61
N ALA A 31 -43.57 24.51 -14.04
CA ALA A 31 -43.71 25.67 -13.17
C ALA A 31 -42.35 26.41 -13.12
N ASP A 32 -42.22 27.37 -14.04
CA ASP A 32 -41.26 28.47 -13.95
C ASP A 32 -41.45 29.24 -12.63
N ALA A 33 -40.35 29.47 -11.91
CA ALA A 33 -40.26 30.55 -10.93
C ALA A 33 -38.80 30.97 -10.77
N ASP A 34 -38.37 31.85 -11.68
CA ASP A 34 -37.25 32.75 -11.45
C ASP A 34 -37.56 33.64 -10.25
N ALA A 35 -36.64 33.70 -9.29
CA ALA A 35 -36.60 34.75 -8.29
C ALA A 35 -35.13 35.09 -8.00
N ASP A 36 -34.59 35.97 -8.84
CA ASP A 36 -33.52 36.89 -8.48
C ASP A 36 -33.97 37.68 -7.24
N THR A 37 -33.12 37.70 -6.22
CA THR A 37 -33.12 38.77 -5.22
C THR A 37 -31.70 39.24 -5.01
N ASP A 38 -31.28 40.13 -5.89
CA ASP A 38 -30.34 41.19 -5.56
C ASP A 38 -31.03 42.13 -4.57
N ALA A 39 -30.44 42.28 -3.39
CA ALA A 39 -30.82 43.32 -2.45
C ALA A 39 -29.55 43.98 -1.93
N ASP A 40 -29.11 44.99 -2.68
CA ASP A 40 -28.29 46.09 -2.17
C ASP A 40 -28.99 46.71 -0.96
N ALA A 41 -28.28 46.78 0.16
CA ALA A 41 -28.64 47.61 1.29
C ALA A 41 -27.36 48.26 1.83
N ASP A 42 -27.04 49.41 1.24
CA ASP A 42 -26.21 50.44 1.84
C ASP A 42 -26.77 50.82 3.21
N ALA A 43 -25.95 50.70 4.25
CA ALA A 43 -26.15 51.40 5.50
C ALA A 43 -24.78 51.81 6.06
N ASP A 44 -24.36 53.00 5.64
CA ASP A 44 -23.40 53.84 6.35
C ASP A 44 -23.79 53.95 7.82
N THR A 45 -22.86 53.59 8.70
CA THR A 45 -22.75 54.23 10.01
C THR A 45 -21.29 54.55 10.26
N ASP A 46 -20.93 55.77 9.87
CA ASP A 46 -19.78 56.50 10.39
C ASP A 46 -19.88 56.55 11.92
N ALA A 47 -18.87 56.00 12.58
CA ALA A 47 -18.55 56.33 13.96
C ALA A 47 -17.04 56.54 14.03
N ASP A 48 -16.65 57.79 13.80
CA ASP A 48 -15.36 58.35 14.15
C ASP A 48 -15.01 58.02 15.60
N THR A 49 -13.93 57.27 15.78
CA THR A 49 -13.06 57.42 16.96
C THR A 49 -11.62 57.43 16.48
N ASP A 50 -11.20 58.62 16.06
CA ASP A 50 -9.84 59.12 16.24
C ASP A 50 -9.42 58.88 17.70
N SER A 51 -8.42 58.02 17.88
CA SER A 51 -7.41 58.25 18.89
C SER A 51 -6.06 57.97 18.27
N ASP A 52 -5.56 58.96 17.54
CA ASP A 52 -4.15 59.12 17.28
C ASP A 52 -3.41 59.16 18.63
N THR A 53 -2.65 58.10 18.91
CA THR A 53 -1.49 58.18 19.79
C THR A 53 -0.29 57.65 19.04
N ASP A 54 0.22 58.52 18.17
CA ASP A 54 1.62 58.54 17.79
C ASP A 54 2.44 58.76 19.07
N ALA A 55 3.07 57.68 19.53
CA ALA A 55 4.16 57.75 20.49
C ALA A 55 5.40 57.16 19.83
N ASP A 56 5.87 57.89 18.80
CA ASP A 56 7.29 57.94 18.49
C ASP A 56 8.03 58.35 19.77
N THR A 57 8.76 57.38 20.31
CA THR A 57 9.81 57.60 21.30
C THR A 57 11.06 56.89 20.79
N ASP A 58 11.47 57.35 19.62
CA ASP A 58 12.84 57.42 19.16
C ASP A 58 13.69 58.17 20.20
N ALA A 59 14.37 57.37 21.00
CA ALA A 59 15.44 57.80 21.87
C ALA A 59 16.68 58.14 21.03
N ASP A 60 16.68 59.31 20.39
CA ASP A 60 17.91 59.98 19.99
C ASP A 60 18.17 61.18 20.89
N THR A 61 18.98 60.91 21.91
CA THR A 61 19.80 61.92 22.54
C THR A 61 20.85 62.40 21.54
N ASP A 62 20.52 63.42 20.75
CA ASP A 62 21.52 64.34 20.25
C ASP A 62 21.19 65.78 20.69
N SER A 63 22.02 66.23 21.60
CA SER A 63 22.09 67.59 22.10
C SER A 63 23.30 68.21 21.42
N ASP A 64 23.14 68.75 20.22
CA ASP A 64 24.13 69.67 19.66
C ASP A 64 23.46 70.87 18.97
N THR A 65 23.21 71.90 19.79
CA THR A 65 23.24 73.28 19.31
C THR A 65 24.69 73.71 19.11
N ASN A 66 25.27 73.39 17.95
CA ASN A 66 26.42 74.13 17.43
C ASN A 66 26.32 74.23 15.91
N ALA A 67 26.30 75.48 15.44
CA ALA A 67 26.49 75.81 14.04
C ALA A 67 27.96 75.58 13.68
N ASP A 68 28.29 74.37 13.25
CA ASP A 68 29.48 74.12 12.44
C ASP A 68 29.05 73.40 11.16
N ALA A 69 29.45 73.97 10.03
CA ALA A 69 29.32 73.35 8.73
C ALA A 69 30.29 72.16 8.68
N ASP A 70 29.84 71.01 9.15
CA ASP A 70 30.49 69.75 8.82
C ASP A 70 29.85 69.21 7.54
N THR A 71 30.68 69.06 6.52
CA THR A 71 30.37 68.23 5.37
C THR A 71 30.54 66.80 5.83
N ASP A 72 29.55 66.27 6.56
CA ASP A 72 29.53 64.84 6.81
C ASP A 72 29.31 64.14 5.47
N THR A 73 30.28 63.30 5.13
CA THR A 73 30.21 62.37 4.02
C THR A 73 29.83 60.99 4.53
N ASP A 74 29.04 60.90 5.60
CA ASP A 74 28.14 59.79 5.85
C ASP A 74 27.08 59.74 4.75
N VAL A 75 27.54 59.46 3.53
CA VAL A 75 26.77 58.54 2.72
C VAL A 75 26.64 57.33 3.62
N ASP A 76 25.48 57.20 4.26
CA ASP A 76 24.96 55.97 4.82
C ASP A 76 24.93 54.98 3.67
N THR A 77 26.10 54.43 3.35
CA THR A 77 26.25 53.24 2.55
C THR A 77 25.97 52.08 3.51
N GLY A 78 24.79 52.08 4.14
CA GLY A 78 24.17 50.85 4.59
C GLY A 78 24.34 49.88 3.43
N THR A 79 25.16 48.85 3.63
CA THR A 79 25.52 47.93 2.56
C THR A 79 24.20 47.40 2.02
N PRO A 80 23.82 47.66 0.76
CA PRO A 80 22.51 47.26 0.28
C PRO A 80 22.41 45.75 0.43
N CYS A 81 21.36 45.29 1.08
CA CYS A 81 21.13 43.87 1.23
C CYS A 81 21.01 43.23 -0.17
N THR A 82 21.77 42.18 -0.43
CA THR A 82 21.80 41.50 -1.74
C THR A 82 21.39 40.03 -1.66
N ASN A 83 20.97 39.54 -0.49
CA ASN A 83 20.56 38.14 -0.37
C ASN A 83 19.14 38.00 -0.91
N VAL A 84 18.94 37.06 -1.82
CA VAL A 84 17.63 36.72 -2.37
C VAL A 84 17.11 35.51 -1.61
N PHE A 85 15.91 35.63 -1.05
CA PHE A 85 15.18 34.55 -0.41
C PHE A 85 13.91 34.23 -1.21
N TYR A 86 13.44 33.00 -1.15
CA TYR A 86 12.35 32.47 -1.96
C TYR A 86 11.23 31.99 -1.03
N LEU A 87 9.98 32.29 -1.38
CA LEU A 87 8.82 31.84 -0.60
C LEU A 87 8.82 30.32 -0.56
N ASP A 88 8.63 29.76 0.63
CA ASP A 88 8.52 28.33 0.93
C ASP A 88 7.15 28.12 1.59
N LEU A 89 6.17 27.73 0.78
CA LEU A 89 4.76 27.69 1.15
C LEU A 89 4.37 26.36 1.80
N ASP A 90 5.01 25.26 1.42
CA ASP A 90 4.77 23.92 1.98
C ASP A 90 5.76 23.51 3.09
N SER A 91 6.77 24.35 3.35
CA SER A 91 7.73 24.23 4.45
C SER A 91 8.72 23.07 4.31
N ASP A 92 9.11 22.70 3.09
CA ASP A 92 10.13 21.67 2.84
C ASP A 92 11.58 22.19 2.85
N GLY A 93 11.76 23.52 2.89
CA GLY A 93 13.06 24.18 2.93
C GLY A 93 13.64 24.59 1.57
N TYR A 94 12.92 24.36 0.49
CA TYR A 94 13.14 24.93 -0.83
C TYR A 94 12.07 25.98 -1.11
N GLY A 95 12.41 26.97 -1.94
CA GLY A 95 11.44 28.01 -2.28
C GLY A 95 11.24 28.21 -3.77
N ASP A 96 10.05 28.72 -4.12
CA ASP A 96 9.63 29.01 -5.49
C ASP A 96 10.54 30.08 -6.14
N PRO A 97 11.28 29.73 -7.21
CA PRO A 97 12.11 30.68 -7.96
C PRO A 97 11.36 31.89 -8.51
N SER A 98 10.04 31.79 -8.69
CA SER A 98 9.17 32.84 -9.22
C SER A 98 8.71 33.84 -8.14
N SER A 99 8.83 33.47 -6.86
CA SER A 99 8.37 34.23 -5.70
C SER A 99 9.53 34.57 -4.76
N SER A 100 10.24 35.67 -5.02
CA SER A 100 11.44 36.06 -4.26
C SER A 100 11.40 37.48 -3.69
N ILE A 101 12.15 37.67 -2.60
CA ILE A 101 12.41 38.96 -1.95
C ILE A 101 13.91 39.14 -1.71
N THR A 102 14.39 40.39 -1.75
CA THR A 102 15.79 40.71 -1.41
C THR A 102 15.84 41.39 -0.04
N ASP A 103 16.56 40.79 0.90
CA ASP A 103 16.69 41.30 2.27
C ASP A 103 18.04 40.92 2.89
N CYS A 104 18.37 41.42 4.07
CA CYS A 104 19.60 41.11 4.78
C CYS A 104 19.50 39.77 5.53
N THR A 105 18.30 39.41 6.00
CA THR A 105 17.99 38.16 6.72
C THR A 105 16.71 37.54 6.16
N ALA A 106 16.59 36.21 6.20
CA ALA A 106 15.42 35.50 5.70
C ALA A 106 14.14 35.96 6.42
N PRO A 107 13.14 36.51 5.71
CA PRO A 107 11.82 36.74 6.27
C PRO A 107 11.14 35.42 6.66
N SER A 108 10.10 35.50 7.49
CA SER A 108 9.30 34.31 7.84
C SER A 108 8.68 33.69 6.57
N ALA A 109 8.73 32.37 6.46
CA ALA A 109 8.30 31.59 5.28
C ALA A 109 9.13 31.82 4.00
N TYR A 110 10.35 32.36 4.11
CA TYR A 110 11.28 32.45 2.99
C TYR A 110 12.58 31.70 3.28
N VAL A 111 13.10 30.96 2.30
CA VAL A 111 14.27 30.09 2.44
C VAL A 111 15.29 30.26 1.30
N VAL A 112 16.44 29.60 1.50
CA VAL A 112 17.45 29.32 0.48
C VAL A 112 17.87 27.86 0.72
N PRO A 113 17.94 27.00 -0.30
CA PRO A 113 17.98 27.31 -1.74
C PRO A 113 16.62 27.54 -2.42
N ALA A 114 16.65 28.14 -3.62
CA ALA A 114 15.52 28.11 -4.55
C ALA A 114 15.45 26.78 -5.28
N GLY A 115 14.45 26.64 -6.14
CA GLY A 115 14.42 25.60 -7.18
C GLY A 115 13.30 24.59 -6.99
N ASP A 116 12.44 24.83 -6.01
CA ASP A 116 11.21 24.10 -5.84
C ASP A 116 10.38 24.12 -7.13
N CYS A 117 10.01 22.94 -7.61
CA CYS A 117 9.20 22.76 -8.80
C CYS A 117 7.70 22.64 -8.50
N ASN A 118 7.31 22.46 -7.23
CA ASN A 118 5.93 22.47 -6.75
C ASN A 118 5.83 22.91 -5.27
N ASP A 119 5.86 24.23 -5.04
CA ASP A 119 5.73 24.93 -3.73
C ASP A 119 4.35 24.77 -3.05
N MET A 120 3.60 23.73 -3.38
CA MET A 120 2.37 23.33 -2.70
C MET A 120 2.46 21.89 -2.18
N ASP A 121 3.57 21.21 -2.40
CA ASP A 121 3.79 19.81 -2.07
C ASP A 121 5.21 19.59 -1.53
N ALA A 122 5.30 19.51 -0.21
CA ALA A 122 6.57 19.32 0.51
C ALA A 122 7.31 18.01 0.19
N ALA A 123 6.72 17.12 -0.61
CA ALA A 123 7.38 15.93 -1.14
C ALA A 123 8.10 16.18 -2.48
N VAL A 124 8.02 17.38 -3.06
CA VAL A 124 8.49 17.67 -4.42
C VAL A 124 9.49 18.84 -4.41
N TYR A 125 10.78 18.51 -4.31
CA TYR A 125 11.85 19.49 -4.28
C TYR A 125 13.15 18.97 -4.90
N PRO A 126 14.10 19.84 -5.28
CA PRO A 126 15.37 19.42 -5.86
C PRO A 126 16.14 18.39 -5.01
N GLY A 127 16.25 17.18 -5.53
CA GLY A 127 16.92 16.06 -4.88
C GLY A 127 16.11 15.36 -3.78
N ALA A 128 14.79 15.56 -3.74
CA ALA A 128 13.91 14.76 -2.89
C ALA A 128 14.06 13.25 -3.17
N PRO A 129 13.86 12.38 -2.16
CA PRO A 129 13.71 10.96 -2.40
C PRO A 129 12.48 10.70 -3.28
N GLU A 130 12.58 9.78 -4.23
CA GLU A 130 11.41 9.31 -4.98
C GLU A 130 10.51 8.49 -4.04
N LEU A 131 9.22 8.77 -4.11
CA LEU A 131 8.18 8.01 -3.45
C LEU A 131 7.48 7.12 -4.50
N CYS A 132 6.81 6.07 -4.05
CA CYS A 132 5.99 5.24 -4.93
C CYS A 132 4.59 5.88 -5.05
N ASP A 133 4.48 7.02 -5.74
CA ASP A 133 3.25 7.82 -5.79
C ASP A 133 2.84 8.28 -7.20
N ASN A 134 3.52 7.78 -8.24
CA ASN A 134 3.40 8.21 -9.64
C ASN A 134 3.71 9.70 -9.86
N GLN A 135 4.40 10.34 -8.92
CA GLN A 135 4.90 11.69 -9.05
C GLN A 135 6.41 11.66 -9.25
N GLN A 136 6.93 12.81 -9.67
CA GLN A 136 8.36 13.00 -9.69
C GLN A 136 8.72 13.95 -8.58
N ASN A 137 9.50 13.46 -7.63
CA ASN A 137 9.77 14.18 -6.39
C ASN A 137 11.02 15.07 -6.52
N ASP A 138 12.01 14.67 -7.34
CA ASP A 138 13.34 15.28 -7.30
C ASP A 138 13.61 16.46 -8.26
N CYS A 139 12.59 16.97 -8.96
CA CYS A 139 12.63 18.08 -9.93
C CYS A 139 13.62 17.93 -11.11
N LEU A 140 14.18 16.74 -11.37
CA LEU A 140 14.86 16.38 -12.61
C LEU A 140 14.00 16.40 -13.89
N THR A 141 14.56 16.97 -14.97
CA THR A 141 13.91 17.11 -16.29
C THR A 141 13.84 15.82 -17.14
N ASN A 142 14.41 14.72 -16.67
CA ASN A 142 14.54 13.45 -17.43
C ASN A 142 13.75 12.29 -16.81
N TRP A 143 12.64 12.59 -16.13
CA TRP A 143 11.78 11.57 -15.54
C TRP A 143 11.16 10.64 -16.55
N THR A 144 11.12 9.37 -16.19
CA THR A 144 10.41 8.28 -16.85
C THR A 144 9.72 7.48 -15.75
N SER A 145 8.60 6.82 -16.03
CA SER A 145 7.93 5.96 -15.04
C SER A 145 8.82 4.83 -14.49
N SER A 146 9.95 4.51 -15.15
CA SER A 146 10.97 3.59 -14.61
C SER A 146 11.82 4.17 -13.48
N ASN A 147 11.66 5.45 -13.15
CA ASN A 147 12.38 6.08 -12.03
C ASN A 147 11.87 5.63 -10.65
N GLU A 148 10.63 5.14 -10.58
CA GLU A 148 10.04 4.60 -9.35
C GLU A 148 10.23 3.06 -9.24
N GLU A 149 10.93 2.43 -10.19
CA GLU A 149 11.26 1.00 -10.08
C GLU A 149 12.07 0.72 -8.80
N GLN A 150 11.66 -0.32 -8.09
CA GLN A 150 12.24 -0.76 -6.82
C GLN A 150 12.15 0.27 -5.69
N VAL A 151 11.28 1.28 -5.80
CA VAL A 151 11.01 2.21 -4.69
C VAL A 151 10.06 1.57 -3.68
N VAL A 152 10.31 1.82 -2.40
CA VAL A 152 9.41 1.42 -1.31
C VAL A 152 9.13 2.61 -0.41
N THR A 153 7.85 2.91 -0.22
CA THR A 153 7.40 4.02 0.61
C THR A 153 6.69 3.50 1.85
N LEU A 154 7.06 4.05 3.00
CA LEU A 154 6.35 3.86 4.26
C LEU A 154 5.53 5.11 4.56
N ILE A 155 4.22 4.96 4.69
CA ILE A 155 3.28 6.02 5.02
C ILE A 155 2.74 5.77 6.42
N THR A 156 2.97 6.72 7.32
CA THR A 156 2.45 6.67 8.69
C THR A 156 1.78 7.99 9.05
N SER A 157 1.30 8.13 10.29
CA SER A 157 0.78 9.40 10.79
C SER A 157 1.82 10.54 10.82
N SER A 158 3.12 10.24 10.71
CA SER A 158 4.18 11.25 10.59
C SER A 158 4.47 11.67 9.14
N GLY A 159 3.77 11.10 8.16
CA GLY A 159 3.99 11.35 6.73
C GLY A 159 4.60 10.16 5.98
N SER A 160 4.92 10.40 4.71
CA SER A 160 5.57 9.45 3.80
C SER A 160 7.09 9.47 3.95
N SER A 161 7.72 8.32 3.83
CA SER A 161 9.17 8.17 3.91
C SER A 161 9.66 7.13 2.91
N ASP A 162 10.71 7.46 2.15
CA ASP A 162 11.43 6.51 1.32
C ASP A 162 12.22 5.52 2.21
N VAL A 163 11.92 4.23 2.07
CA VAL A 163 12.62 3.13 2.75
C VAL A 163 13.33 2.18 1.78
N THR A 164 13.49 2.58 0.51
CA THR A 164 14.13 1.81 -0.57
C THR A 164 15.52 1.31 -0.19
N GLY A 165 16.28 2.11 0.57
CA GLY A 165 17.62 1.74 1.06
C GLY A 165 17.66 0.45 1.88
N LEU A 166 16.53 0.03 2.49
CA LEU A 166 16.41 -1.24 3.21
C LEU A 166 16.53 -2.44 2.27
N PHE A 167 16.04 -2.31 1.04
CA PHE A 167 15.94 -3.38 0.05
C PHE A 167 17.07 -3.36 -0.97
N ALA A 168 17.83 -2.26 -1.07
CA ALA A 168 18.87 -2.05 -2.08
C ALA A 168 19.98 -3.13 -2.11
N THR A 169 20.23 -3.83 -1.00
CA THR A 169 21.20 -4.93 -0.92
C THR A 169 20.57 -6.31 -0.70
N ALA A 170 19.24 -6.38 -0.68
CA ALA A 170 18.51 -7.62 -0.45
C ALA A 170 18.70 -8.57 -1.64
N THR A 171 18.83 -9.85 -1.33
CA THR A 171 18.97 -10.91 -2.35
C THR A 171 18.23 -12.15 -1.87
N ALA A 172 17.97 -13.10 -2.77
CA ALA A 172 17.37 -14.38 -2.39
C ALA A 172 18.10 -15.07 -1.21
N SER A 173 19.43 -14.98 -1.17
CA SER A 173 20.22 -15.59 -0.09
C SER A 173 20.28 -14.76 1.19
N ASN A 174 19.90 -13.49 1.13
CA ASN A 174 19.89 -12.56 2.26
C ASN A 174 18.73 -11.56 2.11
N PRO A 175 17.49 -11.98 2.41
CA PRO A 175 16.32 -11.11 2.41
C PRO A 175 16.47 -9.94 3.39
N ALA A 176 15.88 -8.79 3.06
CA ALA A 176 15.78 -7.65 3.96
C ALA A 176 14.75 -7.93 5.06
N ASN A 177 15.05 -7.54 6.30
CA ASN A 177 14.09 -7.67 7.40
C ASN A 177 13.42 -6.32 7.64
N LEU A 178 12.10 -6.28 7.49
CA LEU A 178 11.27 -5.13 7.81
C LEU A 178 10.42 -5.46 9.03
N THR A 179 10.54 -4.68 10.09
CA THR A 179 9.68 -4.81 11.28
C THR A 179 8.86 -3.54 11.44
N MET A 180 7.54 -3.66 11.38
CA MET A 180 6.64 -2.53 11.60
C MET A 180 6.32 -2.43 13.09
N THR A 181 6.62 -1.28 13.68
CA THR A 181 6.35 -0.97 15.10
C THR A 181 5.29 0.11 15.28
N SER A 182 4.79 0.66 14.18
CA SER A 182 3.71 1.64 14.13
C SER A 182 2.80 1.32 12.95
N GLU A 183 1.50 1.51 13.13
CA GLU A 183 0.50 1.42 12.06
C GLU A 183 0.85 2.29 10.86
N GLY A 184 0.42 1.88 9.67
CA GLY A 184 0.74 2.56 8.43
C GLY A 184 0.65 1.68 7.19
N THR A 185 1.00 2.25 6.06
CA THR A 185 1.02 1.58 4.75
C THR A 185 2.46 1.41 4.26
N VAL A 186 2.80 0.22 3.79
CA VAL A 186 4.01 -0.03 3.00
C VAL A 186 3.57 -0.20 1.55
N LEU A 187 4.03 0.70 0.69
CA LEU A 187 3.71 0.74 -0.72
C LEU A 187 4.95 0.37 -1.54
N PHE A 188 4.81 -0.63 -2.39
CA PHE A 188 5.85 -1.12 -3.27
C PHE A 188 5.57 -0.72 -4.71
N CYS A 189 6.58 -0.21 -5.39
CA CYS A 189 6.52 0.01 -6.83
C CYS A 189 7.06 -1.22 -7.58
N ASP A 190 7.11 -1.13 -8.90
CA ASP A 190 7.51 -2.24 -9.76
C ASP A 190 8.87 -2.80 -9.36
N GLY A 191 8.95 -4.11 -9.17
CA GLY A 191 10.21 -4.74 -8.79
C GLY A 191 10.04 -6.08 -8.09
N THR A 192 11.19 -6.65 -7.73
CA THR A 192 11.28 -7.86 -6.93
C THR A 192 12.03 -7.56 -5.64
N TYR A 193 11.37 -7.76 -4.51
CA TYR A 193 11.88 -7.45 -3.19
C TYR A 193 12.08 -8.74 -2.40
N TYR A 194 13.33 -9.06 -2.06
CA TYR A 194 13.62 -10.18 -1.18
C TYR A 194 13.45 -9.75 0.26
N MET A 195 12.46 -10.28 0.98
CA MET A 195 12.14 -9.75 2.30
C MET A 195 11.51 -10.73 3.27
N ASN A 196 11.65 -10.39 4.55
CA ASN A 196 10.88 -10.92 5.66
C ASN A 196 10.24 -9.73 6.40
N LEU A 197 8.92 -9.71 6.49
CA LEU A 197 8.13 -8.73 7.22
C LEU A 197 7.69 -9.31 8.57
N THR A 198 7.79 -8.51 9.62
CA THR A 198 7.26 -8.87 10.95
C THR A 198 6.36 -7.76 11.48
N ILE A 199 5.16 -8.15 11.90
CA ILE A 199 4.19 -7.28 12.58
C ILE A 199 3.72 -8.02 13.84
N ASP A 200 4.10 -7.53 15.02
CA ASP A 200 3.74 -8.12 16.32
C ASP A 200 3.17 -7.07 17.30
N THR A 201 2.59 -6.01 16.75
CA THR A 201 1.97 -4.93 17.51
C THR A 201 0.58 -4.66 16.97
N ALA A 202 -0.39 -4.43 17.86
CA ALA A 202 -1.74 -4.05 17.46
C ALA A 202 -1.74 -2.71 16.70
N GLY A 203 -2.54 -2.63 15.66
CA GLY A 203 -2.63 -1.48 14.76
C GLY A 203 -3.18 -1.90 13.39
N SER A 204 -3.42 -0.93 12.51
CA SER A 204 -3.82 -1.18 11.12
C SER A 204 -2.61 -1.07 10.19
N TYR A 205 -2.41 -2.09 9.37
CA TYR A 205 -1.27 -2.21 8.48
C TYR A 205 -1.75 -2.54 7.08
N VAL A 206 -1.25 -1.82 6.08
CA VAL A 206 -1.54 -2.08 4.67
C VAL A 206 -0.23 -2.34 3.95
N ILE A 207 -0.14 -3.45 3.23
CA ILE A 207 1.01 -3.84 2.43
C ILE A 207 0.49 -3.99 1.01
N SER A 208 0.87 -3.07 0.13
CA SER A 208 0.27 -3.02 -1.21
C SER A 208 1.25 -2.59 -2.29
N SER A 209 0.82 -2.70 -3.54
CA SER A 209 1.50 -2.17 -4.72
C SER A 209 0.66 -1.12 -5.42
N LEU A 210 1.32 -0.21 -6.13
CA LEU A 210 0.68 0.78 -6.99
C LEU A 210 0.27 0.21 -8.37
N ASN A 211 1.01 -0.79 -8.87
CA ASN A 211 0.92 -1.26 -10.25
C ASN A 211 0.49 -2.73 -10.39
N GLY A 212 0.09 -3.36 -9.28
CA GLY A 212 -0.52 -4.68 -9.29
C GLY A 212 0.46 -5.85 -9.19
N ALA A 213 -0.13 -7.03 -8.99
CA ALA A 213 0.61 -8.26 -8.69
C ALA A 213 1.55 -8.70 -9.82
N ASP A 214 1.26 -8.32 -11.07
CA ASP A 214 2.07 -8.66 -12.25
C ASP A 214 3.43 -7.96 -12.27
N GLN A 215 3.55 -6.80 -11.62
CA GLN A 215 4.77 -5.98 -11.65
C GLN A 215 5.52 -5.97 -10.31
N THR A 216 4.86 -6.36 -9.22
CA THR A 216 5.43 -6.22 -7.87
C THR A 216 5.46 -7.56 -7.14
N ILE A 217 6.67 -8.04 -6.88
CA ILE A 217 6.94 -9.36 -6.32
C ILE A 217 7.64 -9.22 -4.97
N LEU A 218 7.08 -9.81 -3.93
CA LEU A 218 7.74 -10.05 -2.65
C LEU A 218 8.20 -11.50 -2.61
N SER A 219 9.51 -11.74 -2.49
CA SER A 219 10.09 -13.09 -2.48
C SER A 219 10.74 -13.42 -1.13
N GLY A 220 10.45 -14.61 -0.60
CA GLY A 220 11.14 -15.17 0.57
C GLY A 220 12.54 -15.70 0.25
N GLY A 221 12.93 -15.75 -1.04
CA GLY A 221 14.24 -16.20 -1.50
C GLY A 221 14.57 -17.66 -1.15
N SER A 222 13.56 -18.46 -0.84
CA SER A 222 13.68 -19.79 -0.24
C SER A 222 14.50 -19.81 1.04
N ARG A 223 14.35 -18.79 1.89
CA ARG A 223 15.06 -18.62 3.17
C ARG A 223 14.16 -18.47 4.40
N GLY A 224 12.87 -18.25 4.23
CA GLY A 224 11.91 -18.05 5.32
C GLY A 224 10.54 -17.65 4.81
N ALA A 225 9.63 -17.30 5.73
CA ALA A 225 8.35 -16.69 5.40
C ALA A 225 8.54 -15.24 4.95
N ILE A 226 7.64 -14.77 4.07
CA ILE A 226 7.62 -13.38 3.62
C ILE A 226 7.02 -12.48 4.69
N ALA A 227 6.00 -12.95 5.42
CA ALA A 227 5.37 -12.18 6.49
C ALA A 227 5.00 -13.03 7.72
N GLU A 228 5.30 -12.50 8.90
CA GLU A 228 4.89 -13.03 10.21
C GLU A 228 3.99 -12.03 10.92
N LEU A 229 2.74 -12.41 11.18
CA LEU A 229 1.67 -11.52 11.61
C LEU A 229 1.07 -11.97 12.95
N GLY A 230 1.13 -11.08 13.94
CA GLY A 230 0.67 -11.32 15.31
C GLY A 230 0.25 -10.04 16.04
N GLY A 231 0.39 -10.05 17.37
CA GLY A 231 0.19 -8.88 18.22
C GLY A 231 -1.21 -8.26 18.27
N GLY A 232 -2.24 -8.90 17.70
CA GLY A 232 -3.57 -8.32 17.50
C GLY A 232 -3.63 -7.29 16.38
N ALA A 233 -2.74 -7.38 15.39
CA ALA A 233 -2.72 -6.51 14.23
C ALA A 233 -3.90 -6.79 13.28
N GLU A 234 -4.35 -5.75 12.57
CA GLU A 234 -5.23 -5.85 11.41
C GLU A 234 -4.38 -5.57 10.16
N VAL A 235 -4.22 -6.57 9.29
CA VAL A 235 -3.27 -6.51 8.18
C VAL A 235 -3.97 -6.74 6.86
N GLU A 236 -3.80 -5.81 5.92
CA GLU A 236 -4.20 -5.95 4.53
C GLU A 236 -2.97 -6.23 3.66
N ILE A 237 -3.05 -7.27 2.81
CA ILE A 237 -2.10 -7.53 1.74
C ILE A 237 -2.86 -7.48 0.41
N SER A 238 -2.48 -6.57 -0.48
CA SER A 238 -3.20 -6.40 -1.75
C SER A 238 -2.30 -6.07 -2.94
N HIS A 239 -2.72 -6.43 -4.15
CA HIS A 239 -2.04 -6.05 -5.40
C HIS A 239 -0.60 -6.56 -5.53
N LEU A 240 -0.25 -7.68 -4.89
CA LEU A 240 1.12 -8.19 -4.79
C LEU A 240 1.22 -9.65 -5.20
N THR A 241 2.38 -10.03 -5.77
CA THR A 241 2.78 -11.43 -5.88
C THR A 241 3.70 -11.80 -4.72
N LEU A 242 3.36 -12.85 -3.97
CA LEU A 242 4.15 -13.41 -2.87
C LEU A 242 4.68 -14.79 -3.26
N THR A 243 6.01 -14.95 -3.30
CA THR A 243 6.63 -16.15 -3.88
C THR A 243 7.87 -16.66 -3.14
N GLU A 244 8.22 -17.92 -3.40
CA GLU A 244 9.44 -18.58 -2.91
C GLU A 244 9.61 -18.52 -1.38
N GLY A 245 8.53 -18.38 -0.63
CA GLY A 245 8.53 -18.45 0.82
C GLY A 245 8.64 -19.90 1.31
N THR A 246 9.40 -20.14 2.38
CA THR A 246 9.60 -21.49 2.96
C THR A 246 9.05 -21.65 4.38
N GLY A 247 8.33 -20.63 4.87
CA GLY A 247 7.67 -20.64 6.15
C GLY A 247 8.57 -20.36 7.35
N VAL A 248 7.95 -20.23 8.51
CA VAL A 248 8.62 -19.99 9.80
C VAL A 248 8.94 -21.32 10.49
N GLU A 249 10.22 -21.61 10.68
CA GLU A 249 10.66 -22.83 11.34
C GLU A 249 10.43 -22.79 12.85
N VAL A 250 9.55 -23.68 13.34
CA VAL A 250 9.31 -23.88 14.77
C VAL A 250 9.41 -25.37 15.08
N GLY A 251 10.58 -25.77 15.59
CA GLY A 251 10.88 -27.17 15.88
C GLY A 251 11.07 -27.98 14.59
N ASN A 252 10.16 -28.90 14.29
CA ASN A 252 10.20 -29.75 13.09
C ASN A 252 9.18 -29.32 12.02
N TYR A 253 8.54 -28.17 12.20
CA TYR A 253 7.47 -27.69 11.34
C TYR A 253 7.83 -26.31 10.78
N ALA A 254 7.32 -26.02 9.58
CA ALA A 254 7.35 -24.71 8.97
C ALA A 254 5.91 -24.22 8.78
N TYR A 255 5.61 -23.01 9.22
CA TYR A 255 4.26 -22.44 9.14
C TYR A 255 4.21 -21.32 8.12
N GLY A 256 3.22 -21.38 7.21
CA GLY A 256 2.86 -20.30 6.30
C GLY A 256 3.98 -19.91 5.35
N GLY A 257 4.09 -20.59 4.21
CA GLY A 257 5.24 -20.44 3.33
C GLY A 257 5.49 -18.99 2.94
N ALA A 258 4.45 -18.29 2.49
CA ALA A 258 4.45 -16.84 2.32
C ALA A 258 4.08 -16.11 3.61
N VAL A 259 2.94 -16.45 4.22
CA VAL A 259 2.37 -15.69 5.35
C VAL A 259 2.01 -16.61 6.50
N TYR A 260 2.57 -16.33 7.67
CA TYR A 260 2.22 -16.97 8.93
C TYR A 260 1.43 -16.01 9.82
N VAL A 261 0.20 -16.38 10.16
CA VAL A 261 -0.66 -15.64 11.09
C VAL A 261 -0.79 -16.41 12.41
N TYR A 262 -0.31 -15.82 13.50
CA TYR A 262 -0.34 -16.42 14.85
C TYR A 262 -1.08 -15.59 15.89
N GLY A 263 -1.69 -14.47 15.48
CA GLY A 263 -2.47 -13.62 16.36
C GLY A 263 -2.88 -12.29 15.73
N ALA A 264 -3.23 -12.29 14.46
CA ALA A 264 -3.63 -11.09 13.71
C ALA A 264 -4.85 -11.40 12.82
N ASP A 265 -5.60 -10.37 12.45
CA ASP A 265 -6.61 -10.46 11.40
C ASP A 265 -5.94 -10.16 10.06
N LEU A 266 -6.16 -11.03 9.07
CA LEU A 266 -5.57 -10.92 7.74
C LEU A 266 -6.65 -10.76 6.68
N LEU A 267 -6.57 -9.67 5.93
CA LEU A 267 -7.32 -9.41 4.71
C LEU A 267 -6.38 -9.51 3.50
N VAL A 268 -6.78 -10.31 2.51
CA VAL A 268 -6.06 -10.47 1.25
C VAL A 268 -6.99 -10.14 0.09
N SER A 269 -6.53 -9.30 -0.85
CA SER A 269 -7.29 -8.95 -2.06
C SER A 269 -6.39 -8.74 -3.28
N ASP A 270 -6.84 -9.16 -4.47
CA ASP A 270 -6.09 -9.00 -5.73
C ASP A 270 -4.60 -9.38 -5.62
N ALA A 271 -4.31 -10.52 -5.01
CA ALA A 271 -2.96 -10.98 -4.75
C ALA A 271 -2.70 -12.35 -5.38
N VAL A 272 -1.44 -12.63 -5.67
CA VAL A 272 -0.98 -13.92 -6.19
C VAL A 272 -0.01 -14.54 -5.20
N PHE A 273 -0.27 -15.77 -4.78
CA PHE A 273 0.61 -16.56 -3.95
C PHE A 273 1.10 -17.74 -4.76
N GLU A 274 2.38 -17.74 -5.13
CA GLU A 274 2.92 -18.78 -6.01
C GLU A 274 4.20 -19.42 -5.49
N SER A 275 4.37 -20.71 -5.76
CA SER A 275 5.62 -21.44 -5.49
C SER A 275 6.13 -21.31 -4.04
N ASN A 276 5.22 -21.19 -3.08
CA ASN A 276 5.56 -21.17 -1.66
C ASN A 276 5.52 -22.59 -1.07
N GLU A 277 6.39 -22.86 -0.11
CA GLU A 277 6.54 -24.16 0.53
C GLU A 277 6.46 -24.05 2.05
N ALA A 278 5.74 -24.96 2.72
CA ALA A 278 5.74 -25.03 4.17
C ALA A 278 5.42 -26.45 4.66
N TYR A 279 5.40 -26.65 5.98
CA TYR A 279 4.79 -27.85 6.54
C TYR A 279 3.25 -27.70 6.60
N ASN A 280 2.79 -26.55 7.07
CA ASN A 280 1.37 -26.19 7.15
C ASN A 280 1.12 -24.90 6.38
N GLY A 281 0.15 -24.92 5.46
CA GLY A 281 -0.21 -23.75 4.65
C GLY A 281 0.93 -23.34 3.73
N GLY A 282 1.01 -23.97 2.55
CA GLY A 282 2.14 -23.75 1.64
C GLY A 282 2.29 -22.28 1.24
N ALA A 283 1.19 -21.55 1.07
CA ALA A 283 1.18 -20.09 1.02
C ALA A 283 0.84 -19.46 2.38
N ILE A 284 -0.33 -19.77 2.94
CA ILE A 284 -0.85 -19.12 4.14
C ILE A 284 -1.20 -20.15 5.21
N TYR A 285 -0.69 -19.95 6.42
CA TYR A 285 -1.15 -20.64 7.62
C TYR A 285 -1.75 -19.63 8.58
N ALA A 286 -3.03 -19.78 8.90
CA ALA A 286 -3.74 -18.94 9.85
C ALA A 286 -4.12 -19.74 11.10
N ASP A 287 -3.33 -19.59 12.16
CA ASP A 287 -3.51 -20.31 13.43
C ASP A 287 -4.62 -19.68 14.30
N SER A 288 -4.72 -18.35 14.25
CA SER A 288 -5.70 -17.56 15.00
C SER A 288 -6.00 -16.23 14.29
N GLY A 289 -6.94 -15.46 14.84
CA GLY A 289 -7.51 -14.29 14.17
C GLY A 289 -8.49 -14.68 13.07
N SER A 290 -8.94 -13.72 12.27
CA SER A 290 -9.80 -13.96 11.11
C SER A 290 -9.00 -13.91 9.82
N LEU A 291 -9.37 -14.74 8.85
CA LEU A 291 -8.77 -14.77 7.52
C LEU A 291 -9.83 -14.44 6.46
N THR A 292 -9.68 -13.32 5.77
CA THR A 292 -10.53 -12.97 4.63
C THR A 292 -9.68 -12.91 3.37
N ILE A 293 -10.07 -13.65 2.33
CA ILE A 293 -9.36 -13.67 1.04
C ILE A 293 -10.37 -13.42 -0.06
N SER A 294 -10.06 -12.47 -0.94
CA SER A 294 -10.90 -12.12 -2.09
C SER A 294 -10.08 -11.95 -3.37
N GLU A 295 -10.66 -12.30 -4.51
CA GLU A 295 -10.11 -11.95 -5.84
C GLU A 295 -8.63 -12.36 -6.03
N SER A 296 -8.21 -13.46 -5.39
CA SER A 296 -6.78 -13.83 -5.28
C SER A 296 -6.49 -15.21 -5.85
N GLN A 297 -5.22 -15.43 -6.20
CA GLN A 297 -4.76 -16.66 -6.86
C GLN A 297 -3.71 -17.37 -6.00
N PHE A 298 -3.80 -18.70 -5.92
CA PHE A 298 -2.87 -19.58 -5.22
C PHE A 298 -2.39 -20.65 -6.18
N ILE A 299 -1.13 -20.56 -6.61
CA ILE A 299 -0.60 -21.30 -7.76
C ILE A 299 0.64 -22.10 -7.36
N GLY A 300 0.62 -23.41 -7.52
CA GLY A 300 1.85 -24.21 -7.38
C GLY A 300 2.47 -24.19 -5.98
N ASN A 301 1.68 -23.93 -4.93
CA ASN A 301 2.17 -23.95 -3.56
C ASN A 301 2.20 -25.39 -3.02
N ASN A 302 3.14 -25.68 -2.12
CA ASN A 302 3.40 -27.03 -1.63
C ASN A 302 3.39 -27.08 -0.09
N ALA A 303 2.72 -28.07 0.50
CA ALA A 303 2.79 -28.29 1.93
C ALA A 303 2.67 -29.75 2.36
N THR A 304 2.80 -30.04 3.65
CA THR A 304 2.28 -31.31 4.18
C THR A 304 0.76 -31.22 4.35
N TRP A 305 0.25 -30.12 4.90
CA TRP A 305 -1.19 -29.89 5.09
C TRP A 305 -1.59 -28.53 4.53
N GLY A 306 -2.59 -28.52 3.66
CA GLY A 306 -3.07 -27.29 3.01
C GLY A 306 -2.04 -26.73 2.05
N GLY A 307 -1.96 -27.29 0.84
CA GLY A 307 -0.91 -26.94 -0.12
C GLY A 307 -0.88 -25.46 -0.45
N ALA A 308 -2.04 -24.80 -0.51
CA ALA A 308 -2.11 -23.34 -0.54
C ALA A 308 -2.40 -22.74 0.85
N VAL A 309 -3.58 -23.02 1.39
CA VAL A 309 -4.08 -22.32 2.57
C VAL A 309 -4.54 -23.32 3.63
N LEU A 310 -4.15 -23.06 4.87
CA LEU A 310 -4.62 -23.79 6.03
C LEU A 310 -5.19 -22.80 7.05
N PRO A 311 -6.52 -22.59 7.07
CA PRO A 311 -7.18 -21.82 8.11
C PRO A 311 -7.60 -22.71 9.28
N ASN A 312 -6.95 -22.53 10.44
CA ASN A 312 -7.39 -23.10 11.72
C ASN A 312 -8.39 -22.21 12.47
N SER A 313 -8.54 -20.97 12.04
CA SER A 313 -9.45 -19.99 12.59
C SER A 313 -10.60 -19.65 11.64
N ASP A 314 -11.43 -18.68 12.00
CA ASP A 314 -12.58 -18.30 11.17
C ASP A 314 -12.11 -17.69 9.84
N PHE A 315 -12.71 -18.11 8.73
CA PHE A 315 -12.30 -17.69 7.40
C PHE A 315 -13.46 -17.38 6.44
N ASP A 316 -13.22 -16.46 5.51
CA ASP A 316 -14.08 -16.21 4.35
C ASP A 316 -13.20 -16.11 3.09
N ILE A 317 -13.46 -16.97 2.11
CA ILE A 317 -12.70 -17.01 0.85
C ILE A 317 -13.70 -16.84 -0.28
N THR A 318 -13.56 -15.78 -1.06
CA THR A 318 -14.52 -15.41 -2.10
C THR A 318 -13.82 -15.06 -3.42
N ASP A 319 -14.34 -15.53 -4.55
CA ASP A 319 -13.82 -15.20 -5.89
C ASP A 319 -12.32 -15.51 -6.07
N CYS A 320 -11.84 -16.60 -5.45
CA CYS A 320 -10.44 -17.01 -5.48
C CYS A 320 -10.18 -18.18 -6.43
N TYR A 321 -8.92 -18.33 -6.82
CA TYR A 321 -8.45 -19.42 -7.67
C TYR A 321 -7.33 -20.22 -7.02
N PHE A 322 -7.51 -21.53 -6.87
CA PHE A 322 -6.53 -22.46 -6.31
C PHE A 322 -6.14 -23.48 -7.39
N TYR A 323 -4.91 -23.39 -7.87
CA TYR A 323 -4.43 -24.10 -9.05
C TYR A 323 -3.09 -24.80 -8.81
N GLU A 324 -3.00 -26.08 -9.16
CA GLU A 324 -1.74 -26.87 -9.11
C GLU A 324 -1.04 -26.86 -7.73
N ASN A 325 -1.77 -26.68 -6.64
CA ASN A 325 -1.20 -26.77 -5.30
C ASN A 325 -1.09 -28.23 -4.86
N THR A 326 -0.02 -28.58 -4.14
CA THR A 326 0.30 -29.95 -3.76
C THR A 326 0.39 -30.10 -2.24
N ALA A 327 -0.16 -31.18 -1.69
CA ALA A 327 -0.03 -31.49 -0.27
C ALA A 327 0.03 -33.00 0.03
N HIS A 328 0.28 -33.38 1.29
CA HIS A 328 -0.07 -34.72 1.74
C HIS A 328 -1.58 -34.82 2.00
N GLY A 329 -2.21 -33.77 2.53
CA GLY A 329 -3.67 -33.65 2.65
C GLY A 329 -4.17 -32.22 2.46
N GLY A 330 -5.28 -32.06 1.74
CA GLY A 330 -5.81 -30.75 1.38
C GLY A 330 -4.94 -30.05 0.35
N GLY A 331 -4.94 -30.52 -0.91
CA GLY A 331 -4.00 -30.02 -1.92
C GLY A 331 -4.10 -28.51 -2.14
N ALA A 332 -5.31 -27.95 -2.19
CA ALA A 332 -5.50 -26.51 -2.06
C ALA A 332 -5.69 -26.11 -0.59
N LEU A 333 -6.72 -26.64 0.05
CA LEU A 333 -7.18 -26.20 1.36
C LEU A 333 -7.19 -27.35 2.37
N PHE A 334 -6.61 -27.12 3.53
CA PHE A 334 -6.85 -27.95 4.72
C PHE A 334 -7.55 -27.09 5.77
N VAL A 335 -8.83 -27.34 6.00
CA VAL A 335 -9.70 -26.53 6.84
C VAL A 335 -9.74 -27.09 8.25
N GLY A 336 -9.19 -26.35 9.21
CA GLY A 336 -9.28 -26.62 10.64
C GLY A 336 -10.29 -25.72 11.38
N GLY A 337 -10.64 -24.57 10.80
CA GLY A 337 -11.54 -23.57 11.37
C GLY A 337 -12.97 -23.61 10.82
N ASN A 338 -13.69 -22.49 10.96
CA ASN A 338 -15.06 -22.34 10.47
C ASN A 338 -15.13 -21.27 9.40
N GLY A 339 -15.80 -21.53 8.30
CA GLY A 339 -15.81 -20.54 7.24
C GLY A 339 -16.55 -20.92 5.99
N VAL A 340 -16.42 -20.05 5.01
CA VAL A 340 -17.09 -20.20 3.72
C VAL A 340 -16.08 -20.10 2.58
N LEU A 341 -16.29 -20.92 1.56
CA LEU A 341 -15.68 -20.77 0.23
C LEU A 341 -16.78 -20.42 -0.77
N GLN A 342 -16.72 -19.23 -1.35
CA GLN A 342 -17.75 -18.67 -2.21
C GLN A 342 -17.20 -18.35 -3.59
N SER A 343 -17.98 -18.64 -4.63
CA SER A 343 -17.69 -18.23 -6.02
C SER A 343 -16.26 -18.53 -6.51
N SER A 344 -15.60 -19.52 -5.91
CA SER A 344 -14.18 -19.78 -6.11
C SER A 344 -13.97 -21.02 -6.97
N ASN A 345 -12.76 -21.18 -7.49
CA ASN A 345 -12.38 -22.35 -8.27
C ASN A 345 -11.16 -23.05 -7.64
N VAL A 346 -11.32 -24.34 -7.35
CA VAL A 346 -10.29 -25.25 -6.84
C VAL A 346 -10.07 -26.33 -7.88
N GLU A 347 -9.01 -26.21 -8.68
CA GLU A 347 -8.71 -27.13 -9.76
C GLU A 347 -7.26 -27.57 -9.89
N LEU A 348 -7.06 -28.79 -10.41
CA LEU A 348 -5.75 -29.38 -10.66
C LEU A 348 -4.82 -29.42 -9.43
N ASN A 349 -5.39 -29.41 -8.22
CA ASN A 349 -4.64 -29.57 -6.98
C ASN A 349 -4.44 -31.05 -6.67
N GLU A 350 -3.34 -31.35 -5.98
CA GLU A 350 -2.93 -32.70 -5.69
C GLU A 350 -2.75 -32.98 -4.19
N ALA A 351 -3.21 -34.15 -3.72
CA ALA A 351 -2.88 -34.62 -2.37
C ALA A 351 -2.63 -36.12 -2.28
N GLU A 352 -1.58 -36.51 -1.57
CA GLU A 352 -1.14 -37.91 -1.48
C GLU A 352 -2.13 -38.84 -0.76
N ASP A 353 -2.86 -38.35 0.26
CA ASP A 353 -3.75 -39.17 1.10
C ASP A 353 -5.24 -38.78 0.95
N ARG A 354 -5.57 -37.52 1.28
CA ARG A 354 -6.97 -37.08 1.45
C ARG A 354 -7.22 -35.66 0.94
N GLY A 355 -8.35 -35.48 0.25
CA GLY A 355 -8.85 -34.16 -0.12
C GLY A 355 -7.92 -33.44 -1.09
N ALA A 356 -7.74 -33.95 -2.31
CA ALA A 356 -6.78 -33.35 -3.24
C ALA A 356 -7.14 -31.90 -3.61
N GLY A 357 -8.43 -31.54 -3.61
CA GLY A 357 -8.83 -30.14 -3.51
C GLY A 357 -8.85 -29.66 -2.06
N ILE A 358 -9.81 -30.19 -1.29
CA ILE A 358 -10.16 -29.69 0.04
C ILE A 358 -10.21 -30.83 1.05
N TYR A 359 -9.57 -30.64 2.20
CA TYR A 359 -9.76 -31.45 3.41
C TYR A 359 -10.47 -30.61 4.46
N VAL A 360 -11.62 -31.08 5.00
CA VAL A 360 -12.27 -30.49 6.19
C VAL A 360 -12.06 -31.38 7.43
N ASP A 361 -11.33 -30.88 8.42
CA ASP A 361 -10.95 -31.61 9.65
C ASP A 361 -12.14 -31.83 10.60
N TRP A 362 -12.00 -32.74 11.56
CA TRP A 362 -13.07 -33.23 12.46
C TRP A 362 -13.86 -32.14 13.19
N TYR A 363 -13.19 -31.05 13.55
CA TYR A 363 -13.79 -29.95 14.32
C TYR A 363 -14.18 -28.75 13.45
N ALA A 364 -13.85 -28.81 12.16
CA ALA A 364 -14.10 -27.73 11.22
C ALA A 364 -15.55 -27.71 10.73
N ASN A 365 -16.00 -26.52 10.35
CA ASN A 365 -17.30 -26.31 9.71
C ASN A 365 -17.09 -25.46 8.46
N MET A 366 -17.29 -26.06 7.29
CA MET A 366 -17.12 -25.36 6.01
C MET A 366 -18.47 -25.25 5.31
N VAL A 367 -18.75 -24.10 4.71
CA VAL A 367 -19.81 -23.94 3.73
C VAL A 367 -19.18 -23.66 2.37
N ILE A 368 -19.68 -24.33 1.32
CA ILE A 368 -19.23 -24.09 -0.04
C ILE A 368 -20.43 -23.62 -0.85
N ASP A 369 -20.34 -22.41 -1.38
CA ASP A 369 -21.39 -21.80 -2.19
C ASP A 369 -20.82 -21.29 -3.53
N GLY A 370 -21.57 -21.47 -4.61
CA GLY A 370 -21.18 -20.97 -5.94
C GLY A 370 -19.81 -21.42 -6.50
N SER A 371 -19.13 -22.39 -5.87
CA SER A 371 -17.72 -22.71 -6.16
C SER A 371 -17.56 -23.98 -7.02
N PHE A 372 -16.54 -23.99 -7.88
CA PHE A 372 -16.14 -25.16 -8.67
C PHE A 372 -15.00 -25.91 -8.01
N ILE A 373 -15.15 -27.22 -7.84
CA ILE A 373 -14.13 -28.11 -7.26
C ILE A 373 -14.01 -29.32 -8.18
N GLY A 374 -12.98 -29.32 -9.03
CA GLY A 374 -12.85 -30.31 -10.08
C GLY A 374 -11.42 -30.53 -10.53
N LEU A 375 -11.16 -31.63 -11.22
CA LEU A 375 -9.82 -31.97 -11.74
C LEU A 375 -8.73 -32.14 -10.68
N ASN A 376 -9.09 -32.13 -9.39
CA ASN A 376 -8.17 -32.41 -8.30
C ASN A 376 -7.98 -33.93 -8.14
N GLY A 377 -6.77 -34.38 -7.81
CA GLY A 377 -6.48 -35.80 -7.69
C GLY A 377 -5.03 -36.10 -7.30
N TRP A 378 -4.65 -37.37 -7.36
CA TRP A 378 -3.26 -37.79 -7.21
C TRP A 378 -3.05 -39.01 -8.09
N GLU A 379 -1.83 -39.23 -8.57
CA GLU A 379 -1.54 -40.34 -9.48
C GLU A 379 -1.81 -41.73 -8.85
N SER A 380 -1.83 -41.83 -7.51
CA SER A 380 -2.12 -43.10 -6.83
C SER A 380 -3.63 -43.40 -6.76
N PRO A 381 -4.06 -44.64 -7.09
CA PRO A 381 -5.47 -45.03 -7.03
C PRO A 381 -6.05 -45.14 -5.61
N ASP A 382 -5.23 -45.00 -4.56
CA ASP A 382 -5.63 -45.20 -3.16
C ASP A 382 -6.10 -43.91 -2.44
N VAL A 383 -6.17 -42.78 -3.13
CA VAL A 383 -6.51 -41.48 -2.53
C VAL A 383 -8.01 -41.37 -2.25
N SER A 384 -8.35 -41.00 -1.02
CA SER A 384 -9.74 -40.76 -0.61
C SER A 384 -10.13 -39.30 -0.86
N GLY A 385 -11.12 -39.07 -1.74
CA GLY A 385 -11.69 -37.73 -1.96
C GLY A 385 -10.83 -36.83 -2.85
N GLY A 386 -10.75 -37.14 -4.15
CA GLY A 386 -10.03 -36.31 -5.13
C GLY A 386 -10.48 -34.84 -5.10
N GLY A 387 -11.78 -34.58 -5.04
CA GLY A 387 -12.29 -33.21 -4.85
C GLY A 387 -12.25 -32.75 -3.39
N ILE A 388 -13.10 -33.37 -2.57
CA ILE A 388 -13.28 -33.01 -1.15
C ILE A 388 -13.23 -34.26 -0.30
N TYR A 389 -12.56 -34.16 0.84
CA TYR A 389 -12.63 -35.12 1.94
C TYR A 389 -13.07 -34.37 3.21
N SER A 390 -14.07 -34.88 3.92
CA SER A 390 -14.58 -34.23 5.13
C SER A 390 -14.71 -35.23 6.27
N GLU A 391 -14.10 -34.90 7.41
CA GLU A 391 -14.35 -35.52 8.72
C GLU A 391 -15.15 -34.58 9.64
N GLY A 392 -15.20 -33.27 9.32
CA GLY A 392 -16.04 -32.26 9.95
C GLY A 392 -17.40 -32.07 9.28
N ASN A 393 -18.04 -30.93 9.56
CA ASN A 393 -19.31 -30.56 8.94
C ASN A 393 -19.08 -29.79 7.64
N LEU A 394 -19.81 -30.18 6.61
CA LEU A 394 -19.80 -29.60 5.26
C LEU A 394 -21.22 -29.45 4.72
#